data_AF-A0A955VYY9-F1
#
_entry.id   AF-A0A955VYY9-F1
#
_cell.length_a   1.000
_cell.length_b   1.000
_cell.length_c   1.000
_cell.angle_alpha   90.00
_cell.angle_beta   90.00
_cell.angle_gamma   90.00
#
_symmetry.space_group_name_H-M   'P 1'
#
loop_
_entity.id
_entity.type
_entity.pdbx_description
1 polymer ?
#
loop_
_entity_poly.entity_id
_entity_poly.type
_entity_poly.pdbx_seq_one_letter_code
_entity_poly.pdbx_strand_id
1 'polypeptide(L)' 'TLTARGSEDARHGRRVRVQDAAGVGGAPALEPDAAVALFDAAGELVAIARPEDDATLRVVRGFRWT' A
#
# COMPACT_ATOMS: atom_id res chain seq x y z
N THR A 1 3.65 -4.77 -5.48
CA THR A 1 2.39 -5.53 -5.50
C THR A 1 2.07 -6.09 -4.13
N LEU A 2 0.82 -5.97 -3.66
CA LEU A 2 0.41 -6.38 -2.31
C LEU A 2 0.07 -7.87 -2.21
N THR A 3 0.24 -8.44 -1.01
CA THR A 3 -0.35 -9.72 -0.61
C THR A 3 -1.88 -9.61 -0.58
N ALA A 4 -2.58 -10.75 -0.52
CA ALA A 4 -4.04 -10.76 -0.39
C ALA A 4 -4.50 -9.99 0.86
N ARG A 5 -3.83 -10.19 2.00
CA ARG A 5 -4.10 -9.46 3.25
C ARG A 5 -3.86 -7.96 3.09
N GLY A 6 -2.70 -7.56 2.56
CA GLY A 6 -2.39 -6.15 2.35
C GLY A 6 -3.40 -5.47 1.41
N SER A 7 -3.84 -6.17 0.38
CA SER A 7 -4.87 -5.69 -0.56
C SER A 7 -6.22 -5.48 0.13
N GLU A 8 -6.62 -6.41 1.00
CA GLU A 8 -7.83 -6.27 1.80
C GLU A 8 -7.74 -5.06 2.74
N ASP A 9 -6.64 -4.92 3.48
CA ASP A 9 -6.40 -3.78 4.37
C ASP A 9 -6.45 -2.45 3.61
N ALA A 10 -5.80 -2.38 2.45
CA ALA A 10 -5.77 -1.23 1.56
C ALA A 10 -7.18 -0.79 1.11
N ARG A 11 -8.00 -1.74 0.65
CA ARG A 11 -9.40 -1.49 0.21
C ARG A 11 -10.30 -1.02 1.34
N HIS A 12 -9.94 -1.30 2.59
CA HIS A 12 -10.70 -0.90 3.78
C HIS A 12 -10.14 0.35 4.48
N GLY A 13 -9.11 0.99 3.91
CA GLY A 13 -8.48 2.15 4.54
C GLY A 13 -7.70 1.83 5.82
N ARG A 14 -7.40 0.54 6.06
CA ARG A 14 -6.60 0.11 7.21
C ARG A 14 -5.12 0.35 6.92
N ARG A 15 -4.30 0.36 7.96
CA ARG A 15 -2.84 0.39 7.82
C ARG A 15 -2.36 -0.85 7.08
N VAL A 16 -1.44 -0.67 6.15
CA VAL A 16 -0.81 -1.76 5.38
C VAL A 16 0.63 -1.87 5.83
N ARG A 17 1.11 -3.10 6.09
CA ARG A 17 2.51 -3.29 6.46
C ARG A 17 3.38 -3.31 5.21
N VAL A 18 4.58 -2.75 5.28
CA VAL A 18 5.54 -2.73 4.17
C VAL A 18 5.94 -4.15 3.74
N GLN A 19 6.01 -5.10 4.68
CA GLN A 19 6.24 -6.53 4.38
C GLN A 19 5.13 -7.17 3.52
N ASP A 20 3.92 -6.60 3.53
CA ASP A 20 2.81 -7.07 2.70
C ASP A 20 2.90 -6.53 1.26
N ALA A 21 3.91 -5.73 0.94
CA ALA A 21 4.16 -5.19 -0.39
C ALA A 21 5.42 -5.80 -1.01
N ALA A 22 5.22 -6.81 -1.85
CA ALA A 22 6.28 -7.36 -2.71
C ALA A 22 6.77 -6.25 -3.66
N GLY A 23 8.02 -5.80 -3.47
CA GLY A 23 8.65 -4.74 -4.27
C GLY A 23 8.91 -3.41 -3.55
N VAL A 24 8.43 -3.22 -2.31
CA VAL A 24 8.84 -2.06 -1.50
C VAL A 24 10.23 -2.27 -0.88
N GLY A 25 10.70 -3.52 -0.79
CA GLY A 25 12.06 -3.89 -0.35
C GLY A 25 13.22 -3.52 -1.30
N GLY A 26 12.98 -2.65 -2.28
CA GLY A 26 13.99 -2.07 -3.16
C GLY A 26 13.55 -0.75 -3.79
N ALA A 27 12.42 -0.18 -3.35
CA ALA A 27 12.00 1.13 -3.80
C ALA A 27 13.01 2.16 -3.25
N PRO A 28 13.47 3.13 -4.05
CA PRO A 28 14.31 4.22 -3.55
C PRO A 28 13.64 4.79 -2.30
N ALA A 29 14.41 4.95 -1.22
CA ALA A 29 13.95 5.31 0.11
C ALA A 29 12.69 6.16 0.02
N LEU A 30 11.54 5.58 0.41
CA LEU A 30 10.24 6.24 0.31
C LEU A 30 10.39 7.59 0.98
N GLU A 31 10.37 8.67 0.19
CA GLU A 31 10.52 9.99 0.78
C GLU A 31 9.39 10.16 1.80
N PRO A 32 9.71 10.63 3.02
CA PRO A 32 8.68 10.90 4.00
C PRO A 32 7.62 11.81 3.37
N ASP A 33 6.34 11.47 3.58
CA ASP A 33 5.16 12.10 3.00
C ASP A 33 4.87 11.88 1.49
N ALA A 34 5.70 11.16 0.74
CA ALA A 34 5.39 10.83 -0.65
C ALA A 34 4.17 9.90 -0.74
N ALA A 35 3.24 10.21 -1.65
CA ALA A 35 2.10 9.34 -1.91
C ALA A 35 2.55 8.10 -2.71
N VAL A 36 2.18 6.92 -2.23
CA VAL A 36 2.50 5.62 -2.82
C VAL A 36 1.23 4.99 -3.35
N ALA A 37 1.25 4.56 -4.61
CA ALA A 37 0.18 3.77 -5.21
C ALA A 37 0.33 2.28 -4.82
N LEU A 38 -0.76 1.68 -4.34
CA LEU A 38 -0.82 0.29 -3.91
C LEU A 38 -1.62 -0.52 -4.93
N PHE A 39 -0.98 -1.56 -5.46
CA PHE A 39 -1.55 -2.46 -6.47
C PHE A 39 -1.67 -3.87 -5.93
N ASP A 40 -2.75 -4.57 -6.24
CA ASP A 40 -2.91 -5.99 -5.91
C ASP A 40 -2.22 -6.92 -6.93
N ALA A 41 -2.28 -8.23 -6.68
CA ALA A 41 -1.64 -9.25 -7.50
C ALA A 41 -2.12 -9.29 -8.97
N ALA A 42 -3.31 -8.76 -9.27
CA ALA A 42 -3.83 -8.64 -10.62
C ALA A 42 -3.35 -7.36 -11.33
N GLY A 43 -2.62 -6.49 -10.61
CA GLY A 43 -2.17 -5.20 -11.12
C GLY A 43 -3.20 -4.08 -10.95
N GLU A 44 -4.29 -4.32 -10.21
CA GLU A 44 -5.32 -3.30 -9.99
C GLU A 44 -4.91 -2.32 -8.91
N LEU A 45 -5.19 -1.03 -9.12
CA LEU A 45 -4.99 -0.01 -8.10
C LEU A 45 -6.04 -0.18 -6.99
N VAL A 46 -5.59 -0.50 -5.78
CA VAL A 46 -6.46 -0.74 -4.63
C VAL A 46 -6.42 0.36 -3.58
N ALA A 47 -5.34 1.16 -3.52
CA ALA A 47 -5.28 2.34 -2.65
C ALA A 47 -4.16 3.33 -3.02
N ILE A 48 -4.27 4.55 -2.49
CA ILE A 48 -3.16 5.48 -2.29
C ILE A 48 -2.83 5.54 -0.81
N ALA A 49 -1.55 5.43 -0.46
CA ALA A 49 -1.05 5.47 0.91
C ALA A 49 0.11 6.45 1.07
N ARG A 50 0.53 6.71 2.31
CA ARG A 50 1.76 7.43 2.65
C ARG A 50 2.56 6.62 3.67
N PRO A 51 3.90 6.69 3.65
CA PRO A 51 4.72 6.16 4.73
C PRO A 51 4.33 6.82 6.05
N GLU A 52 4.04 6.02 7.06
CA GLU A 52 3.89 6.47 8.46
C GLU A 52 5.20 6.22 9.23
N ASP A 53 5.83 5.07 8.97
CA ASP A 53 7.14 4.65 9.45
C ASP A 53 7.77 3.64 8.46
N ASP A 54 8.96 3.11 8.75
CA ASP A 54 9.68 2.15 7.90
C ASP A 54 8.93 0.82 7.68
N ALA A 55 7.93 0.52 8.51
CA ALA A 55 7.19 -0.74 8.49
C ALA A 55 5.71 -0.57 8.09
N THR A 56 5.21 0.66 8.02
CA THR A 56 3.77 0.95 7.97
C THR A 56 3.43 2.01 6.93
N LEU A 57 2.43 1.69 6.11
CA LEU A 57 1.79 2.60 5.17
C LEU A 57 0.39 2.96 5.67
N ARG A 58 0.15 4.25 5.84
CA ARG A 58 -1.17 4.80 6.15
C ARG A 58 -1.95 5.02 4.86
N VAL A 59 -3.06 4.33 4.69
CA VAL A 59 -3.94 4.53 3.53
C VAL A 59 -4.60 5.91 3.61
N VAL A 60 -4.45 6.68 2.55
CA VAL A 60 -5.09 7.98 2.35
C VAL A 60 -6.43 7.81 1.63
N ARG A 61 -6.50 6.86 0.68
CA ARG A 61 -7.71 6.54 -0.07
C ARG A 61 -7.71 5.08 -0.52
N GLY A 62 -8.70 4.31 -0.11
CA GLY A 62 -8.96 2.96 -0.63
C GLY A 62 -9.93 3.00 -1.81
N PHE A 63 -9.74 2.12 -2.79
CA PHE A 63 -10.64 1.96 -3.93
C PHE A 63 -11.40 0.64 -3.80
N ARG A 64 -12.72 0.71 -4.01
CA ARG A 64 -13.61 -0.45 -4.04
C ARG A 64 -14.38 -0.37 -5.35
N TRP A 65 -14.26 -1.41 -6.16
CA TRP A 65 -15.12 -1.57 -7.33
C TRP A 65 -16.34 -2.36 -6.89
N THR A 66 -17.52 -1.84 -7.22
CA THR A 66 -18.82 -2.50 -7.07
C THR A 66 -19.09 -3.42 -8.25
#